data_AF-A0A4U5NIR3-F1
#
_entry.id   AF-A0A4U5NIR3-F1
#
_cell.length_a   1.000
_cell.length_b   1.000
_cell.length_c   1.000
_cell.angle_alpha   90.00
_cell.angle_beta   90.00
_cell.angle_gamma   90.00
#
_symmetry.space_group_name_H-M   'P 1'
#
loop_
_entity.id
_entity.type
_entity.pdbx_description
1 polymer ?
#
loop_
_entity_poly.entity_id
_entity_poly.type
_entity_poly.pdbx_seq_one_letter_code
_entity_poly.pdbx_strand_id
1 'polypeptide(L)'
;MNGRIYGLLSSRVAPGRFQIVARSPSDLLYQHVVDLLPPEEAARVETVFNLFNSELEARNNEIAKLSNALVEQEGEFYERHLQEHEKFENFRKESERKVVEAEEDKKMLIARMEMSYKLQLARLHREHEDFVRGTVWLGVCLFLTTFLVLLFTILGFLGIFGVF
;
A
#
# COMPACT_ATOMS: atom_id res chain seq x y z
N MET A 1 -15.64 71.23 18.24
CA MET A 1 -15.62 69.84 18.75
C MET A 1 -14.16 69.43 18.91
N ASN A 2 -13.67 69.26 20.14
CA ASN A 2 -12.29 68.84 20.41
C ASN A 2 -12.13 67.36 20.03
N GLY A 3 -11.80 67.09 18.76
CA GLY A 3 -11.79 65.74 18.19
C GLY A 3 -10.58 64.92 18.63
N ARG A 4 -10.55 64.42 19.87
CA ARG A 4 -9.52 63.46 20.29
C ARG A 4 -9.80 62.09 19.67
N ILE A 5 -8.76 61.43 19.16
CA ILE A 5 -8.81 60.06 18.66
C ILE A 5 -8.35 59.14 19.78
N TYR A 6 -9.16 58.14 20.12
CA TYR A 6 -8.85 57.15 21.15
C TYR A 6 -8.39 55.84 20.51
N GLY A 7 -7.44 55.17 21.14
CA GLY A 7 -6.93 53.88 20.66
C GLY A 7 -6.40 53.01 21.79
N LEU A 8 -6.34 51.72 21.53
CA LEU A 8 -5.62 50.75 22.36
C LEU A 8 -4.21 50.61 21.81
N LEU A 9 -3.20 50.75 22.66
CA LEU A 9 -1.81 50.45 22.31
C LEU A 9 -1.21 49.51 23.36
N SER A 10 -0.19 48.76 22.97
CA SER A 10 0.61 48.04 23.94
C SER A 10 1.29 49.02 24.90
N SER A 11 1.25 48.72 26.19
CA SER A 11 1.85 49.54 27.22
C SER A 11 3.37 49.46 27.12
N ARG A 12 4.01 50.63 27.09
CA ARG A 12 5.48 50.75 27.16
C ARG A 12 6.02 50.52 28.56
N VAL A 13 5.18 50.70 29.58
CA VAL A 13 5.56 50.57 31.00
C VAL A 13 5.37 49.12 31.47
N ALA A 14 4.37 48.41 30.93
CA ALA A 14 4.09 47.01 31.24
C ALA A 14 4.00 46.18 29.94
N PRO A 15 5.09 45.55 29.49
CA PRO A 15 5.11 44.71 28.31
C PRO A 15 4.02 43.62 28.38
N GLY A 16 3.29 43.40 27.29
CA GLY A 16 2.20 42.42 27.22
C GLY A 16 0.84 42.92 27.73
N ARG A 17 0.78 44.11 28.35
CA ARG A 17 -0.47 44.78 28.71
C ARG A 17 -0.83 45.84 27.67
N PHE A 18 -2.11 46.14 27.55
CA PHE A 18 -2.57 47.27 26.75
C PHE A 18 -2.79 48.50 27.63
N GLN A 19 -2.92 49.65 26.98
CA GLN A 19 -3.31 50.90 27.60
C GLN A 19 -4.20 51.70 26.64
N ILE A 20 -5.14 52.48 27.18
CA ILE A 20 -5.95 53.40 26.36
C ILE A 20 -5.19 54.71 26.23
N VAL A 21 -5.01 55.14 25.00
CA VAL A 21 -4.38 56.42 24.67
C VAL A 21 -5.35 57.34 23.95
N ALA A 22 -5.24 58.62 24.22
CA ALA A 22 -5.86 59.68 23.45
C ALA A 22 -4.80 60.43 22.66
N ARG A 23 -5.16 60.81 21.43
CA ARG A 23 -4.34 61.65 20.57
C ARG A 23 -5.12 62.91 20.19
N SER A 24 -4.49 64.07 20.34
CA SER A 24 -5.03 65.34 19.84
C SER A 24 -4.80 65.43 18.33
N PRO A 25 -5.69 66.06 17.54
CA PRO A 25 -5.45 66.31 16.11
C PRO A 25 -4.21 67.17 15.85
N SER A 26 -3.89 68.06 16.79
CA SER A 26 -2.79 69.03 16.71
C SER A 26 -1.43 68.43 17.09
N ASP A 27 -1.42 67.41 17.94
CA ASP A 27 -0.20 66.81 18.47
C ASP A 27 -0.09 65.34 18.03
N LEU A 28 1.07 64.97 17.49
CA LEU A 28 1.38 63.60 17.08
C LEU A 28 1.61 62.66 18.27
N LEU A 29 1.56 63.17 19.50
CA LEU A 29 1.85 62.42 20.71
C LEU A 29 0.60 61.75 21.28
N TYR A 30 0.75 60.47 21.63
CA TYR A 30 -0.24 59.71 22.38
C TYR A 30 -0.07 59.98 23.87
N GLN A 31 -1.16 60.38 24.53
CA GLN A 31 -1.23 60.54 25.99
C GLN A 31 -2.11 59.45 26.57
N HIS A 32 -1.78 58.99 27.77
CA HIS A 32 -2.59 57.98 28.44
C HIS A 32 -3.92 58.60 28.90
N VAL A 33 -5.04 57.89 28.70
CA VAL A 33 -6.38 58.45 28.96
C VAL A 33 -6.59 58.75 30.44
N VAL A 34 -6.02 57.94 31.34
CA VAL A 34 -6.14 58.13 32.79
C VAL A 34 -5.54 59.48 33.24
N ASP A 35 -4.51 59.97 32.56
CA ASP A 35 -3.85 61.25 32.87
C ASP A 35 -4.72 62.46 32.50
N LEU A 36 -5.78 62.26 31.72
CA LEU A 36 -6.65 63.30 31.18
C LEU A 36 -8.01 63.37 31.91
N LEU A 37 -8.26 62.45 32.86
CA LEU A 37 -9.52 62.29 33.55
C LEU A 37 -9.43 62.76 35.01
N PRO A 38 -10.55 63.18 35.62
CA PRO A 38 -10.64 63.36 37.06
C PRO A 38 -10.25 62.07 37.82
N PRO A 39 -9.72 62.16 39.05
CA PRO A 39 -9.18 60.99 39.78
C PRO A 39 -10.18 59.83 39.93
N GLU A 40 -11.46 60.13 40.12
CA GLU A 40 -12.52 59.13 40.26
C GLU A 40 -12.79 58.38 38.94
N GLU A 41 -12.80 59.09 37.82
CA GLU A 41 -12.98 58.53 36.48
C GLU A 41 -11.75 57.76 36.02
N ALA A 42 -10.57 58.31 36.29
CA ALA A 42 -9.27 57.67 36.09
C ALA A 42 -9.21 56.29 36.77
N ALA A 43 -9.58 56.21 38.05
CA ALA A 43 -9.61 54.96 38.81
C ALA A 43 -10.60 53.93 38.25
N ARG A 44 -11.78 54.37 37.78
CA ARG A 44 -12.76 53.48 37.12
C ARG A 44 -12.21 52.89 35.83
N VAL A 45 -11.61 53.73 34.98
CA VAL A 45 -11.02 53.30 33.70
C VAL A 45 -9.87 52.33 33.96
N GLU A 46 -8.99 52.62 34.90
CA GLU A 46 -7.87 51.76 35.27
C GLU A 46 -8.35 50.39 35.80
N THR A 47 -9.42 50.37 36.60
CA THR A 47 -10.01 49.11 37.10
C THR A 47 -10.54 48.23 35.96
N VAL A 48 -11.32 48.80 35.05
CA VAL A 48 -11.86 48.05 33.89
C VAL A 48 -10.72 47.55 33.01
N PHE A 49 -9.70 48.38 32.80
CA PHE A 49 -8.57 48.02 31.95
C PHE A 49 -7.67 46.95 32.56
N ASN A 50 -7.52 46.95 33.88
CA ASN A 50 -6.84 45.89 34.60
C ASN A 50 -7.58 44.55 34.46
N LEU A 51 -8.92 44.55 34.57
CA LEU A 51 -9.73 43.35 34.33
C LEU A 51 -9.58 42.86 32.89
N PHE A 52 -9.64 43.76 31.91
CA PHE A 52 -9.43 43.43 30.50
C PHE A 52 -8.05 42.78 30.26
N ASN A 53 -6.98 43.38 30.78
CA ASN A 53 -5.64 42.84 30.64
C ASN A 53 -5.48 41.47 31.32
N SER A 54 -6.08 41.27 32.50
CA SER A 54 -6.02 39.98 33.20
C SER A 54 -6.76 38.87 32.46
N GLU A 55 -7.94 39.15 31.90
CA GLU A 55 -8.68 38.19 31.08
C GLU A 55 -7.89 37.86 29.79
N LEU A 56 -7.29 38.87 29.15
CA LEU A 56 -6.50 38.68 27.94
C LEU A 56 -5.25 37.83 28.20
N GLU A 57 -4.59 38.02 29.34
CA GLU A 57 -3.48 37.17 29.79
C GLU A 57 -3.93 35.73 30.05
N ALA A 58 -5.08 35.55 30.74
CA ALA A 58 -5.64 34.22 30.98
C ALA A 58 -5.95 33.48 29.66
N ARG A 59 -6.54 34.18 28.68
CA ARG A 59 -6.83 33.61 27.36
C ARG A 59 -5.59 33.31 26.55
N ASN A 60 -4.58 34.17 26.59
CA ASN A 60 -3.30 33.89 25.92
C ASN A 60 -2.62 32.64 26.52
N ASN A 61 -2.67 32.48 27.84
CA ASN A 61 -2.14 31.28 28.50
C ASN A 61 -2.92 30.02 28.13
N GLU A 62 -4.25 30.12 27.98
CA GLU A 62 -5.09 29.02 27.51
C GLU A 62 -4.76 28.64 26.06
N ILE A 63 -4.63 29.62 25.17
CA ILE A 63 -4.22 29.41 23.77
C ILE A 63 -2.84 28.76 23.71
N ALA A 64 -1.88 29.22 24.52
CA ALA A 64 -0.54 28.63 24.55
C ALA A 64 -0.58 27.17 25.00
N LYS A 65 -1.38 26.83 26.02
CA LYS A 65 -1.57 25.44 26.45
C LYS A 65 -2.19 24.57 25.36
N LEU A 66 -3.25 25.05 24.72
CA LEU A 66 -3.92 24.33 23.62
C LEU A 66 -2.99 24.15 22.43
N SER A 67 -2.21 25.17 22.08
CA SER A 67 -1.22 25.09 21.01
C SER A 67 -0.16 24.03 21.30
N ASN A 68 0.37 23.99 22.52
CA ASN A 68 1.37 22.98 22.90
C ASN A 68 0.78 21.57 22.89
N ALA A 69 -0.44 21.38 23.40
CA ALA A 69 -1.11 20.10 23.39
C ALA A 69 -1.40 19.61 21.96
N LEU A 70 -1.75 20.53 21.05
CA LEU A 70 -1.97 20.19 19.64
C LEU A 70 -0.67 19.74 18.97
N VAL A 71 0.44 20.45 19.19
CA VAL A 71 1.75 20.08 18.64
C VAL A 71 2.22 18.72 19.16
N GLU A 72 2.01 18.43 20.45
CA GLU A 72 2.33 17.12 21.04
C GLU A 72 1.48 16.01 20.41
N GLN A 73 0.17 16.23 20.27
CA GLN A 73 -0.74 15.27 19.66
C GLN A 73 -0.42 15.02 18.18
N GLU A 74 -0.11 16.06 17.41
CA GLU A 74 0.32 15.92 16.02
C GLU A 74 1.62 15.12 15.93
N GLY A 75 2.59 15.40 16.80
CA GLY A 75 3.85 14.65 16.86
C GLY A 75 3.63 13.16 17.09
N GLU A 76 2.86 12.80 18.11
CA GLU A 76 2.52 11.40 18.40
C GLU A 76 1.76 10.72 17.26
N PHE A 77 0.83 11.46 16.64
CA PHE A 77 0.05 10.94 15.51
C PHE A 77 0.96 10.64 14.33
N TYR A 78 1.84 11.58 13.94
CA TYR A 78 2.79 11.40 12.85
C TYR A 78 3.73 10.22 13.11
N GLU A 79 4.25 10.08 14.32
CA GLU A 79 5.14 8.98 14.67
C GLU A 79 4.45 7.61 14.56
N ARG A 80 3.23 7.49 15.11
CA ARG A 80 2.44 6.25 14.98
C ARG A 80 2.14 5.93 13.52
N HIS A 81 1.75 6.94 12.73
CA HIS A 81 1.42 6.76 11.32
C HIS A 81 2.65 6.31 10.50
N LEU A 82 3.83 6.86 10.80
CA LEU A 82 5.09 6.44 10.18
C LEU A 82 5.42 4.98 10.52
N GLN A 83 5.29 4.58 11.78
CA GLN A 83 5.53 3.21 12.21
C GLN A 83 4.54 2.21 11.57
N GLU A 84 3.26 2.58 11.46
CA GLU A 84 2.26 1.75 10.79
C GLU A 84 2.53 1.64 9.28
N HIS A 85 2.90 2.74 8.64
CA HIS A 85 3.26 2.73 7.22
C HIS A 85 4.48 1.85 6.95
N GLU A 86 5.51 1.91 7.79
CA GLU A 86 6.69 1.04 7.68
C GLU A 86 6.32 -0.44 7.86
N LYS A 87 5.49 -0.77 8.85
CA LYS A 87 4.97 -2.14 9.04
C LYS A 87 4.19 -2.62 7.82
N PHE A 88 3.33 -1.77 7.26
CA PHE A 88 2.55 -2.12 6.08
C PHE A 88 3.43 -2.35 4.84
N GLU A 89 4.42 -1.48 4.61
CA GLU A 89 5.38 -1.65 3.52
C GLU A 89 6.20 -2.95 3.66
N ASN A 90 6.63 -3.28 4.88
CA ASN A 90 7.34 -4.53 5.15
C ASN A 90 6.43 -5.75 4.90
N PHE A 91 5.18 -5.71 5.38
CA PHE A 91 4.20 -6.77 5.13
C PHE A 91 3.91 -6.93 3.63
N ARG A 92 3.76 -5.83 2.89
CA ARG A 92 3.53 -5.83 1.44
C ARG A 92 4.70 -6.51 0.71
N LYS A 93 5.95 -6.13 1.04
CA LYS A 93 7.14 -6.75 0.46
C LYS A 93 7.25 -8.24 0.78
N GLU A 94 6.92 -8.64 2.01
CA GLU A 94 6.93 -10.05 2.40
C GLU A 94 5.86 -10.84 1.63
N SER A 95 4.66 -10.28 1.50
CA SER A 95 3.57 -10.87 0.72
C SER A 95 3.95 -11.02 -0.76
N GLU A 96 4.51 -9.98 -1.38
CA GLU A 96 5.01 -10.01 -2.76
C GLU A 96 6.05 -11.12 -2.95
N ARG A 97 7.00 -11.28 -2.02
CA ARG A 97 7.99 -12.37 -2.06
C ARG A 97 7.33 -13.75 -2.00
N LYS A 98 6.38 -13.96 -1.08
CA LYS A 98 5.66 -15.23 -0.95
C LYS A 98 4.86 -15.58 -2.21
N VAL A 99 4.28 -14.60 -2.88
CA VAL A 99 3.57 -14.80 -4.14
C VAL A 99 4.54 -15.24 -5.24
N VAL A 100 5.70 -14.58 -5.35
CA VAL A 100 6.72 -14.95 -6.35
C VAL A 100 7.24 -16.38 -6.08
N GLU A 101 7.57 -16.71 -4.84
CA GLU A 101 8.02 -18.05 -4.44
C GLU A 101 6.97 -19.12 -4.78
N ALA A 102 5.70 -18.87 -4.45
CA ALA A 102 4.60 -19.79 -4.78
C ALA A 102 4.40 -19.94 -6.30
N GLU A 103 4.65 -18.89 -7.09
CA GLU A 103 4.55 -18.95 -8.54
C GLU A 103 5.71 -19.75 -9.16
N GLU A 104 6.93 -19.59 -8.63
CA GLU A 104 8.11 -20.37 -9.03
C GLU A 104 7.95 -21.85 -8.70
N ASP A 105 7.49 -22.17 -7.48
CA ASP A 105 7.18 -23.54 -7.06
C ASP A 105 6.14 -24.19 -7.96
N LYS A 106 5.07 -23.45 -8.28
CA LYS A 106 4.03 -23.93 -9.20
C LYS A 106 4.61 -24.19 -10.59
N LYS A 107 5.44 -23.30 -11.12
CA LYS A 107 6.11 -23.49 -12.43
C LYS A 107 7.00 -24.73 -12.42
N MET A 108 7.77 -24.93 -11.36
CA MET A 108 8.64 -26.10 -11.21
C MET A 108 7.83 -27.40 -11.15
N LEU A 109 6.70 -27.40 -10.41
CA LEU A 109 5.82 -28.55 -10.32
C LEU A 109 5.19 -28.91 -11.68
N ILE A 110 4.71 -27.90 -12.42
CA ILE A 110 4.17 -28.09 -13.78
C ILE A 110 5.24 -28.70 -14.68
N ALA A 111 6.45 -28.13 -14.70
CA ALA A 111 7.55 -28.64 -15.52
C ALA A 111 7.91 -30.10 -15.16
N ARG A 112 7.91 -30.45 -13.87
CA ARG A 112 8.13 -31.83 -13.41
C ARG A 112 7.03 -32.77 -13.89
N MET A 113 5.76 -32.37 -13.78
CA MET A 113 4.64 -33.17 -14.28
C MET A 113 4.71 -33.37 -15.79
N GLU A 114 5.00 -32.32 -16.57
CA GLU A 114 5.16 -32.41 -18.02
C GLU A 114 6.28 -33.38 -18.43
N MET A 115 7.44 -33.32 -17.77
CA MET A 115 8.54 -34.25 -18.03
C MET A 115 8.14 -35.70 -17.70
N SER A 116 7.44 -35.92 -16.58
CA SER A 116 6.95 -37.25 -16.22
C SER A 116 5.96 -37.80 -17.26
N TYR A 117 5.06 -36.96 -17.76
CA TYR A 117 4.05 -37.32 -18.74
C TYR A 117 4.68 -37.62 -20.10
N LYS A 118 5.64 -36.79 -20.56
CA LYS A 118 6.42 -37.05 -21.78
C LYS A 118 7.19 -38.37 -21.71
N LEU A 119 7.78 -38.69 -20.57
CA LEU A 119 8.47 -39.97 -20.36
C LEU A 119 7.52 -41.16 -20.41
N GLN A 120 6.34 -41.05 -19.79
CA GLN A 120 5.31 -42.09 -19.84
C GLN A 120 4.79 -42.31 -21.27
N LEU A 121 4.49 -41.23 -21.99
CA LEU A 121 4.11 -41.28 -23.40
C LEU A 121 5.18 -41.95 -24.26
N ALA A 122 6.45 -41.60 -24.08
CA ALA A 122 7.55 -42.19 -24.84
C ALA A 122 7.70 -43.69 -24.54
N ARG A 123 7.52 -44.12 -23.28
CA ARG A 123 7.52 -45.55 -22.91
C ARG A 123 6.36 -46.29 -23.57
N LEU A 124 5.14 -45.74 -23.44
CA LEU A 124 3.95 -46.33 -24.03
C LEU A 124 4.07 -46.43 -25.56
N HIS A 125 4.64 -45.40 -26.20
CA HIS A 125 4.83 -45.41 -27.65
C HIS A 125 5.80 -46.50 -28.10
N ARG A 126 6.90 -46.72 -27.37
CA ARG A 126 7.85 -47.82 -27.64
C ARG A 126 7.21 -49.19 -27.45
N GLU A 127 6.48 -49.38 -26.35
CA GLU A 127 5.75 -50.63 -26.11
C GLU A 127 4.75 -50.91 -27.24
N HIS A 128 4.06 -49.88 -27.70
CA HIS A 128 3.12 -50.00 -28.81
C HIS A 128 3.83 -50.28 -30.15
N GLU A 129 4.98 -49.68 -30.42
CA GLU A 129 5.80 -50.00 -31.61
C GLU A 129 6.27 -51.47 -31.59
N ASP A 130 6.77 -51.94 -30.46
CA ASP A 130 7.23 -53.31 -30.30
C ASP A 130 6.08 -54.32 -30.46
N PHE A 131 4.90 -54.01 -29.89
CA PHE A 131 3.71 -54.82 -30.05
C PHE A 131 3.24 -54.89 -31.51
N VAL A 132 3.20 -53.76 -32.21
CA VAL A 132 2.83 -53.70 -33.63
C VAL A 132 3.83 -54.48 -34.47
N ARG A 133 5.14 -54.35 -34.23
CA ARG A 133 6.16 -55.10 -34.96
C ARG A 133 6.01 -56.61 -34.74
N GLY A 134 5.76 -57.04 -33.51
CA GLY A 134 5.51 -58.44 -33.18
C GLY A 134 4.27 -59.01 -33.88
N THR A 135 3.16 -58.27 -33.85
CA THR A 135 1.91 -58.68 -34.53
C THR A 135 2.05 -58.75 -36.04
N VAL A 136 2.74 -57.80 -36.67
CA VAL A 136 3.05 -57.84 -38.11
C VAL A 136 3.88 -59.08 -38.46
N TRP A 137 4.90 -59.40 -37.67
CA TRP A 137 5.76 -60.57 -37.92
C TRP A 137 4.98 -61.88 -37.81
N LEU A 138 4.13 -62.02 -36.78
CA LEU A 138 3.21 -63.16 -36.65
C LEU A 138 2.26 -63.28 -37.84
N GLY A 139 1.72 -62.15 -38.33
CA GLY A 139 0.88 -62.12 -39.53
C GLY A 139 1.60 -62.62 -40.78
N VAL A 140 2.85 -62.20 -40.99
CA VAL A 140 3.68 -62.67 -42.12
C VAL A 140 3.98 -64.16 -42.00
N CYS A 141 4.34 -64.65 -40.81
CA CYS A 141 4.56 -66.08 -40.58
C CYS A 141 3.31 -66.91 -40.88
N LEU A 142 2.14 -66.48 -40.40
CA LEU A 142 0.88 -67.15 -40.68
C LEU A 142 0.58 -67.16 -42.19
N PHE A 143 0.76 -66.03 -42.88
CA PHE A 143 0.56 -65.94 -44.33
C PHE A 143 1.49 -66.87 -45.12
N LEU A 144 2.78 -66.94 -44.74
CA LEU A 144 3.75 -67.85 -45.37
C LEU A 144 3.38 -69.32 -45.15
N THR A 145 2.96 -69.70 -43.93
CA THR A 145 2.56 -71.08 -43.65
C THR A 145 1.32 -71.50 -44.44
N THR A 146 0.29 -70.65 -44.50
CA THR A 146 -0.92 -70.94 -45.29
C THR A 146 -0.61 -70.99 -46.78
N PHE A 147 0.25 -70.09 -47.28
CA PHE A 147 0.72 -70.10 -48.67
C PHE A 147 1.49 -71.38 -49.01
N LEU A 148 2.42 -71.82 -48.16
CA LEU A 148 3.20 -73.05 -48.36
C LEU A 148 2.32 -74.29 -48.36
N VAL A 149 1.35 -74.39 -47.44
CA VAL A 149 0.39 -75.48 -47.40
C VAL A 149 -0.44 -75.51 -48.69
N LEU A 150 -0.91 -74.35 -49.16
CA LEU A 150 -1.69 -74.23 -50.39
C LEU A 150 -0.86 -74.58 -51.64
N LEU A 151 0.41 -74.17 -51.68
CA LEU A 151 1.33 -74.55 -52.74
C LEU A 151 1.55 -76.08 -52.77
N PHE A 152 1.74 -76.69 -51.60
CA PHE A 152 1.96 -78.13 -51.48
C PHE A 152 0.73 -78.94 -51.86
N THR A 153 -0.47 -78.47 -51.51
CA THR A 153 -1.72 -79.13 -51.95
C THR A 153 -1.93 -79.01 -53.45
N ILE A 154 -1.65 -77.85 -54.05
CA ILE A 154 -1.73 -77.67 -55.52
C ILE A 154 -0.70 -78.54 -56.24
N LEU A 155 0.56 -78.54 -55.80
CA LEU A 155 1.62 -79.38 -56.38
C LEU A 155 1.34 -80.88 -56.18
N GLY A 156 0.82 -81.27 -55.02
CA GLY A 156 0.37 -82.64 -54.78
C GLY A 156 -0.78 -83.05 -55.69
N PHE A 157 -1.75 -82.17 -55.91
CA PHE A 157 -2.85 -82.40 -56.84
C PHE A 157 -2.36 -82.51 -58.30
N LEU A 158 -1.46 -81.62 -58.74
CA LEU A 158 -0.84 -81.67 -60.06
C LEU A 158 0.08 -82.89 -60.25
N GLY A 159 0.79 -83.32 -59.21
CA GLY A 159 1.64 -84.53 -59.25
C GLY A 159 0.81 -85.82 -59.33
N ILE A 160 -0.38 -85.85 -58.73
CA ILE A 160 -1.33 -86.95 -58.86
C ILE A 160 -1.98 -86.96 -60.26
N PHE A 161 -2.27 -85.78 -60.83
CA PHE A 161 -2.86 -85.67 -62.17
C PHE A 161 -1.85 -85.75 -63.33
N GLY A 162 -0.55 -85.51 -63.09
CA GLY A 162 0.50 -85.58 -64.11
C GLY A 162 1.08 -86.99 -64.35
N VAL A 163 0.62 -88.00 -63.60
CA VAL A 163 1.02 -89.42 -63.72
C VAL A 163 -0.12 -90.28 -64.32
N PHE A 164 -1.26 -89.68 -64.66
CA PHE A 164 -2.34 -90.32 -65.41
C PHE A 164 -2.35 -89.90 -66.88
#